data_AF-A0A6L7GAR2-F1
#
_entry.id   AF-A0A6L7GAR2-F1
#
_cell.length_a   1.000
_cell.length_b   1.000
_cell.length_c   1.000
_cell.angle_alpha   90.00
_cell.angle_beta   90.00
_cell.angle_gamma   90.00
#
_symmetry.space_group_name_H-M   'P 1'
#
loop_
_entity.id
_entity.type
_entity.pdbx_description
1 polymer ?
#
loop_
_entity_poly.entity_id
_entity_poly.type
_entity_poly.pdbx_seq_one_letter_code
_entity_poly.pdbx_strand_id
1 'polypeptide(L)'
;MKDCWFPVGAADDIPSAPGRETLLMGEPIRLFRKAGQIQACDAEGRDLPVTVAYDHVWTSLGTPSQPIFAIPEAEEPGRRFVPCGHVRVACSPLRAVENFLDIAHFPFVHTDILGAEPHTEVYRYEVKIREEEDEVWATKVRFYQPQAAKAAEGGQEIEYMYRVPLPTASVLYKTCPSKPEAWDVIAIFVQPLTETTCVAWPWMALYDDTSSQADLVGFQQMIFLQDRAILENQVPALLPLDPGKEIPTRADMTSIAYRRWLKSHDYTYGAQLEAQ
;
A
#
# COMPACT_ATOMS: atom_id res chain seq x y z
N MET A 1 15.90 7.35 -2.64
CA MET A 1 14.52 7.04 -3.08
C MET A 1 14.29 7.14 -4.59
N LYS A 2 14.98 8.02 -5.35
CA LYS A 2 14.76 8.15 -6.81
C LYS A 2 14.98 6.85 -7.59
N ASP A 3 15.88 5.99 -7.11
CA ASP A 3 16.18 4.68 -7.69
C ASP A 3 15.15 3.59 -7.30
N CYS A 4 14.14 3.90 -6.48
CA CYS A 4 13.06 2.96 -6.19
C CYS A 4 12.09 2.87 -7.37
N TRP A 5 11.32 1.79 -7.40
CA TRP A 5 10.15 1.67 -8.27
C TRP A 5 8.92 2.30 -7.63
N PHE A 6 8.11 2.99 -8.44
CA PHE A 6 6.86 3.61 -8.02
C PHE A 6 5.72 3.25 -8.97
N PRO A 7 4.51 2.98 -8.45
CA PRO A 7 3.34 2.80 -9.29
C PRO A 7 2.97 4.14 -9.92
N VAL A 8 2.61 4.16 -11.20
CA VAL A 8 2.25 5.39 -11.92
C VAL A 8 0.99 5.28 -12.75
N GLY A 9 0.31 4.13 -12.70
CA GLY A 9 -0.99 3.91 -13.32
C GLY A 9 -1.36 2.43 -13.40
N ALA A 10 -2.64 2.16 -13.67
CA ALA A 10 -3.07 0.83 -14.09
C ALA A 10 -2.56 0.54 -15.51
N ALA A 11 -2.12 -0.68 -15.77
CA ALA A 11 -1.55 -1.07 -17.06
C ALA A 11 -2.56 -0.90 -18.21
N ASP A 12 -3.81 -1.28 -17.98
CA ASP A 12 -4.87 -1.22 -19.00
C ASP A 12 -5.31 0.21 -19.34
N ASP A 13 -5.07 1.16 -18.44
CA ASP A 13 -5.48 2.56 -18.60
C ASP A 13 -4.48 3.41 -19.38
N ILE A 14 -3.31 2.88 -19.75
CA ILE A 14 -2.29 3.66 -20.46
C ILE A 14 -2.69 3.87 -21.92
N PRO A 15 -2.95 5.12 -22.35
CA PRO A 15 -3.37 5.40 -23.72
C PRO A 15 -2.20 5.35 -24.70
N SER A 16 -2.51 5.25 -26.00
CA SER A 16 -1.53 5.47 -27.07
C SER A 16 -0.95 6.89 -27.01
N ALA A 17 0.19 7.12 -27.68
CA ALA A 17 0.78 8.45 -27.84
C ALA A 17 -0.28 9.48 -28.33
N PRO A 18 -0.34 10.71 -27.76
CA PRO A 18 0.71 11.35 -26.97
C PRO A 18 0.73 10.96 -25.48
N GLY A 19 -0.13 10.07 -25.00
CA GLY A 19 -0.07 9.58 -23.63
C GLY A 19 -0.88 10.37 -22.61
N ARG A 20 -0.65 10.04 -21.33
CA ARG A 20 -1.19 10.68 -20.14
C ARG A 20 -0.04 11.29 -19.33
N GLU A 21 -0.20 12.53 -18.90
CA GLU A 21 0.75 13.19 -18.00
C GLU A 21 0.36 12.96 -16.54
N THR A 22 1.36 12.84 -15.67
CA THR A 22 1.20 12.75 -14.22
C THR A 22 2.45 13.29 -13.52
N LEU A 23 2.51 13.19 -12.20
CA LEU A 23 3.68 13.57 -11.41
C LEU A 23 4.28 12.35 -10.74
N LEU A 24 5.59 12.36 -10.57
CA LEU A 24 6.29 11.46 -9.67
C LEU A 24 7.32 12.29 -8.89
N MET A 25 7.18 12.32 -7.57
CA MET A 25 8.03 13.11 -6.67
C MET A 25 8.21 14.58 -7.09
N GLY A 26 7.14 15.22 -7.56
CA GLY A 26 7.13 16.61 -8.05
C GLY A 26 7.61 16.78 -9.49
N GLU A 27 8.17 15.75 -10.11
CA GLU A 27 8.65 15.77 -11.49
C GLU A 27 7.52 15.36 -12.46
N PRO A 28 7.22 16.15 -13.51
CA PRO A 28 6.29 15.73 -14.55
C PRO A 28 6.82 14.55 -15.33
N ILE A 29 5.98 13.53 -15.49
CA ILE A 29 6.26 12.36 -16.33
C ILE A 29 5.08 12.10 -17.27
N ARG A 30 5.36 11.43 -18.39
CA ARG A 30 4.37 11.07 -19.40
C ARG A 30 4.41 9.57 -19.66
N LEU A 31 3.24 8.94 -19.59
CA LEU A 31 3.03 7.52 -19.86
C LEU A 31 2.29 7.34 -21.17
N PHE A 32 2.77 6.46 -22.05
CA PHE A 32 2.11 6.21 -23.33
C PHE A 32 2.38 4.80 -23.84
N ARG A 33 1.48 4.28 -24.66
CA ARG A 33 1.71 3.09 -25.47
C ARG A 33 2.28 3.45 -26.83
N LYS A 34 3.37 2.78 -27.21
CA LYS A 34 3.98 2.84 -28.54
C LYS A 34 4.25 1.42 -29.02
N ALA A 35 3.68 1.07 -30.18
CA ALA A 35 3.76 -0.28 -30.73
C ALA A 35 3.35 -1.39 -29.73
N GLY A 36 2.32 -1.13 -28.92
CA GLY A 36 1.80 -2.08 -27.91
C GLY A 36 2.56 -2.09 -26.58
N GLN A 37 3.76 -1.52 -26.52
CA GLN A 37 4.56 -1.45 -25.30
C GLN A 37 4.28 -0.15 -24.54
N ILE A 38 4.21 -0.23 -23.21
CA ILE A 38 4.12 0.94 -22.34
C ILE A 38 5.51 1.56 -22.19
N GLN A 39 5.58 2.88 -22.35
CA GLN A 39 6.77 3.68 -22.15
C GLN A 39 6.47 4.83 -21.20
N ALA A 40 7.53 5.32 -20.55
CA ALA A 40 7.50 6.49 -19.68
C ALA A 40 8.66 7.41 -20.04
N CYS A 41 8.44 8.72 -20.03
CA CYS A 41 9.51 9.71 -20.13
C CYS A 41 9.29 10.86 -19.14
N ASP A 42 10.37 11.57 -18.80
CA ASP A 42 10.30 12.81 -18.03
C ASP A 42 9.92 14.02 -18.90
N ALA A 43 9.90 15.21 -18.29
CA ALA A 43 9.54 16.46 -18.95
C ALA A 43 10.49 16.83 -20.11
N GLU A 44 11.76 16.44 -20.01
CA GLU A 44 12.79 16.64 -21.03
C GLU A 44 12.74 15.59 -22.15
N GLY A 45 11.90 14.56 -22.00
CA GLY A 45 11.74 13.49 -22.97
C GLY A 45 12.80 12.38 -22.85
N ARG A 46 13.53 12.30 -21.73
CA ARG A 46 14.40 11.16 -21.41
C ARG A 46 13.51 9.98 -21.03
N ASP A 47 13.80 8.82 -21.62
CA ASP A 47 13.11 7.57 -21.29
C ASP A 47 13.40 7.17 -19.83
N LEU A 48 12.35 6.77 -19.13
CA LEU A 48 12.42 6.23 -17.77
C LEU A 48 12.29 4.71 -17.81
N PRO A 49 12.90 3.98 -16.86
CA PRO A 49 12.67 2.54 -16.71
C PRO A 49 11.18 2.24 -16.55
N VAL A 50 10.69 1.20 -17.21
CA VAL A 50 9.28 0.77 -17.11
C VAL A 50 9.23 -0.73 -16.88
N THR A 51 8.37 -1.15 -15.95
CA THR A 51 7.93 -2.54 -15.82
C THR A 51 6.44 -2.60 -15.50
N VAL A 52 5.80 -3.73 -15.79
CA VAL A 52 4.40 -3.99 -15.47
C VAL A 52 4.34 -5.15 -14.49
N ALA A 53 3.72 -4.92 -13.34
CA ALA A 53 3.55 -5.92 -12.29
C ALA A 53 2.28 -5.62 -11.50
N TYR A 54 1.58 -6.67 -11.08
CA TYR A 54 0.36 -6.57 -10.26
C TYR A 54 -0.71 -5.66 -10.88
N ASP A 55 -0.93 -5.74 -12.20
CA ASP A 55 -1.84 -4.88 -13.00
C ASP A 55 -1.48 -3.39 -13.05
N HIS A 56 -0.30 -3.00 -12.53
CA HIS A 56 0.16 -1.62 -12.50
C HIS A 56 1.43 -1.42 -13.34
N VAL A 57 1.58 -0.20 -13.84
CA VAL A 57 2.81 0.29 -14.45
C VAL A 57 3.68 0.88 -13.36
N TRP A 58 4.94 0.47 -13.35
CA TRP A 58 5.95 0.95 -12.43
C TRP A 58 7.05 1.66 -13.20
N THR A 59 7.55 2.76 -12.64
CA THR A 59 8.70 3.49 -13.18
C THR A 59 9.62 3.98 -12.07
N SER A 60 10.75 4.58 -12.44
CA SER A 60 11.75 5.11 -11.53
C SER A 60 12.30 6.41 -12.13
N LEU A 61 12.60 7.41 -11.29
CA LEU A 61 13.28 8.64 -11.74
C LEU A 61 14.80 8.45 -11.87
N GLY A 62 15.33 7.41 -11.22
CA GLY A 62 16.73 7.04 -11.20
C GLY A 62 17.00 5.73 -11.93
N THR A 63 17.90 4.92 -11.36
CA THR A 63 18.32 3.62 -11.91
C THR A 63 18.04 2.52 -10.89
N PRO A 64 16.90 1.81 -10.98
CA PRO A 64 16.57 0.76 -10.02
C PRO A 64 17.56 -0.40 -10.11
N SER A 65 18.11 -0.79 -8.96
CA SER A 65 19.12 -1.84 -8.84
C SER A 65 18.54 -3.26 -8.72
N GLN A 66 17.26 -3.37 -8.35
CA GLN A 66 16.54 -4.61 -8.17
C GLN A 66 15.26 -4.62 -9.00
N PRO A 67 14.75 -5.80 -9.40
CA PRO A 67 13.41 -5.90 -9.98
C PRO A 67 12.33 -5.51 -8.95
N ILE A 68 11.09 -5.36 -9.41
CA ILE A 68 9.93 -5.30 -8.51
C ILE A 68 9.91 -6.56 -7.63
N PHE A 69 9.66 -6.37 -6.34
CA PHE A 69 9.50 -7.45 -5.36
C PHE A 69 8.45 -8.46 -5.83
N ALA A 70 8.64 -9.75 -5.54
CA ALA A 70 7.69 -10.81 -5.88
C ALA A 70 6.61 -10.98 -4.81
N ILE A 71 5.39 -11.37 -5.20
CA ILE A 71 4.32 -11.84 -4.30
C ILE A 71 3.90 -13.25 -4.76
N PRO A 72 4.63 -14.31 -4.37
CA PRO A 72 4.37 -15.66 -4.84
C PRO A 72 2.94 -16.15 -4.56
N GLU A 73 2.36 -15.75 -3.42
CA GLU A 73 1.00 -16.11 -3.02
C GLU A 73 -0.05 -15.59 -4.02
N ALA A 74 0.22 -14.46 -4.68
CA ALA A 74 -0.67 -13.92 -5.70
C ALA A 74 -0.55 -14.65 -7.05
N GLU A 75 0.54 -15.38 -7.29
CA GLU A 75 0.73 -16.17 -8.51
C GLU A 75 0.12 -17.58 -8.40
N GLU A 76 -0.40 -17.96 -7.23
CA GLU A 76 -1.04 -19.24 -7.02
C GLU A 76 -2.25 -19.43 -7.95
N PRO A 77 -2.48 -20.64 -8.49
CA PRO A 77 -3.63 -20.91 -9.35
C PRO A 77 -4.97 -20.63 -8.67
N GLY A 78 -5.93 -20.13 -9.44
CA GLY A 78 -7.29 -19.83 -8.99
C GLY A 78 -7.46 -18.45 -8.36
N ARG A 79 -6.40 -17.63 -8.36
CA ARG A 79 -6.50 -16.24 -7.91
C ARG A 79 -7.32 -15.41 -8.87
N ARG A 80 -8.10 -14.50 -8.29
CA ARG A 80 -8.75 -13.43 -9.00
C ARG A 80 -8.09 -12.10 -8.65
N PHE A 81 -7.63 -11.39 -9.68
CA PHE A 81 -7.02 -10.07 -9.51
C PHE A 81 -8.07 -8.97 -9.52
N VAL A 82 -7.93 -8.05 -8.58
CA VAL A 82 -8.87 -6.97 -8.33
C VAL A 82 -8.11 -5.65 -8.25
N PRO A 83 -7.78 -5.02 -9.40
CA PRO A 83 -7.35 -3.63 -9.41
C PRO A 83 -8.52 -2.74 -8.95
N CYS A 84 -8.36 -2.07 -7.81
CA CYS A 84 -9.47 -1.37 -7.13
C CYS A 84 -9.66 0.08 -7.59
N GLY A 85 -9.16 0.41 -8.78
CA GLY A 85 -9.02 1.80 -9.22
C GLY A 85 -8.00 2.55 -8.35
N HIS A 86 -8.19 3.87 -8.25
CA HIS A 86 -7.26 4.72 -7.51
C HIS A 86 -7.95 5.84 -6.76
N VAL A 87 -7.31 6.30 -5.70
CA VAL A 87 -7.79 7.43 -4.89
C VAL A 87 -6.64 8.41 -4.69
N ARG A 88 -6.85 9.66 -5.08
CA ARG A 88 -5.92 10.75 -4.74
C ARG A 88 -6.17 11.20 -3.31
N VAL A 89 -5.11 11.30 -2.52
CA VAL A 89 -5.17 11.67 -1.09
C VAL A 89 -4.23 12.84 -0.83
N ALA A 90 -4.71 13.85 -0.11
CA ALA A 90 -3.90 15.00 0.33
C ALA A 90 -3.12 14.70 1.61
N CYS A 91 -2.19 13.73 1.55
CA CYS A 91 -1.32 13.36 2.65
C CYS A 91 0.08 12.96 2.15
N SER A 92 1.02 12.78 3.08
CA SER A 92 2.31 12.18 2.72
C SER A 92 2.13 10.76 2.18
N PRO A 93 2.86 10.37 1.13
CA PRO A 93 2.84 8.99 0.63
C PRO A 93 3.27 7.97 1.70
N LEU A 94 4.10 8.40 2.67
CA LEU A 94 4.56 7.55 3.78
C LEU A 94 3.49 7.43 4.87
N ARG A 95 2.70 8.49 5.13
CA ARG A 95 1.51 8.41 6.00
C ARG A 95 0.47 7.44 5.43
N ALA A 96 0.27 7.43 4.11
CA ALA A 96 -0.65 6.51 3.44
C ALA A 96 -0.23 5.05 3.63
N VAL A 97 1.07 4.73 3.54
CA VAL A 97 1.57 3.38 3.86
C VAL A 97 1.42 3.09 5.36
N GLU A 98 1.79 4.01 6.24
CA GLU A 98 1.68 3.82 7.69
C GLU A 98 0.25 3.54 8.14
N ASN A 99 -0.75 4.26 7.62
CA ASN A 99 -2.16 4.01 7.92
C ASN A 99 -2.59 2.59 7.51
N PHE A 100 -2.08 2.05 6.40
CA PHE A 100 -2.36 0.67 6.00
C PHE A 100 -1.74 -0.37 6.96
N LEU A 101 -0.64 -0.01 7.64
CA LEU A 101 0.05 -0.87 8.61
C LEU A 101 -0.57 -0.80 10.01
N ASP A 102 -1.31 0.27 10.30
CA ASP A 102 -2.01 0.46 11.56
C ASP A 102 -3.27 -0.42 11.60
N ILE A 103 -3.40 -1.20 12.67
CA ILE A 103 -4.58 -2.04 12.93
C ILE A 103 -5.34 -1.58 14.17
N ALA A 104 -4.77 -0.67 14.96
CA ALA A 104 -5.38 -0.15 16.17
C ALA A 104 -6.57 0.74 15.85
N HIS A 105 -6.64 1.32 14.65
CA HIS A 105 -7.76 2.16 14.22
C HIS A 105 -8.97 1.37 13.74
N PHE A 106 -8.83 0.06 13.46
CA PHE A 106 -9.90 -0.78 12.90
C PHE A 106 -11.26 -0.66 13.60
N PRO A 107 -11.37 -0.79 14.93
CA PRO A 107 -12.67 -0.75 15.61
C PRO A 107 -13.29 0.66 15.66
N PHE A 108 -12.49 1.70 15.43
CA PHE A 108 -12.91 3.10 15.57
C PHE A 108 -13.24 3.75 14.22
N VAL A 109 -12.49 3.41 13.17
CA VAL A 109 -12.67 4.00 11.82
C VAL A 109 -13.50 3.08 10.93
N HIS A 110 -13.29 1.77 11.05
CA HIS A 110 -13.94 0.75 10.24
C HIS A 110 -14.91 -0.08 11.08
N THR A 111 -15.67 0.60 11.94
CA THR A 111 -16.63 -0.02 12.87
C THR A 111 -17.60 -0.93 12.11
N ASP A 112 -17.84 -2.10 12.68
CA ASP A 112 -18.69 -3.18 12.15
C ASP A 112 -18.20 -3.82 10.84
N ILE A 113 -17.02 -3.42 10.35
CA ILE A 113 -16.38 -4.00 9.17
C ILE A 113 -15.09 -4.72 9.59
N LEU A 114 -14.05 -3.95 9.94
CA LEU A 114 -12.73 -4.49 10.26
C LEU A 114 -12.50 -4.67 11.77
N GLY A 115 -13.31 -4.03 12.61
CA GLY A 115 -13.31 -4.15 14.07
C GLY A 115 -14.61 -3.59 14.64
N ALA A 116 -14.87 -3.83 15.93
CA ALA A 116 -16.01 -3.22 16.62
C ALA A 116 -15.77 -3.17 18.15
N GLU A 117 -16.35 -2.19 18.82
CA GLU A 117 -16.41 -2.18 20.28
C GLU A 117 -17.30 -3.32 20.81
N PRO A 118 -16.97 -3.93 21.97
CA PRO A 118 -15.85 -3.63 22.87
C PRO A 118 -14.53 -4.34 22.52
N HIS A 119 -14.43 -5.00 21.36
CA HIS A 119 -13.25 -5.76 20.93
C HIS A 119 -12.20 -4.85 20.28
N THR A 120 -11.49 -4.08 21.10
CA THR A 120 -10.51 -3.07 20.64
C THR A 120 -9.05 -3.44 20.86
N GLU A 121 -8.78 -4.58 21.48
CA GLU A 121 -7.41 -4.98 21.83
C GLU A 121 -6.60 -5.42 20.60
N VAL A 122 -5.48 -4.74 20.37
CA VAL A 122 -4.42 -5.23 19.47
C VAL A 122 -3.55 -6.23 20.24
N TYR A 123 -3.65 -7.51 19.88
CA TYR A 123 -2.84 -8.56 20.47
C TYR A 123 -1.36 -8.38 20.18
N ARG A 124 -0.51 -9.01 20.99
CA ARG A 124 0.94 -8.97 20.77
C ARG A 124 1.30 -9.73 19.49
N TYR A 125 2.03 -9.07 18.61
CA TYR A 125 2.56 -9.63 17.36
C TYR A 125 4.09 -9.43 17.26
N GLU A 126 4.70 -10.00 16.23
CA GLU A 126 6.15 -9.93 16.00
C GLU A 126 6.47 -9.04 14.81
N VAL A 127 7.46 -8.16 14.95
CA VAL A 127 7.94 -7.29 13.86
C VAL A 127 9.44 -7.44 13.69
N LYS A 128 9.90 -7.55 12.44
CA LYS A 128 11.30 -7.63 12.07
C LYS A 128 11.56 -6.84 10.80
N ILE A 129 12.72 -6.18 10.75
CA ILE A 129 13.35 -5.76 9.49
C ILE A 129 14.18 -6.96 9.05
N ARG A 130 13.92 -7.48 7.86
CA ARG A 130 14.67 -8.60 7.28
C ARG A 130 15.75 -8.01 6.38
N GLU A 131 16.98 -8.00 6.87
CA GLU A 131 18.12 -7.33 6.23
C GLU A 131 18.52 -7.94 4.87
N GLU A 132 18.29 -9.25 4.68
CA GLU A 132 18.66 -9.93 3.42
C GLU A 132 17.74 -9.54 2.26
N GLU A 133 16.44 -9.44 2.53
CA GLU A 133 15.43 -9.02 1.57
C GLU A 133 15.21 -7.50 1.54
N ASP A 134 15.74 -6.78 2.54
CA ASP A 134 15.52 -5.36 2.77
C ASP A 134 14.04 -4.97 2.92
N GLU A 135 13.33 -5.67 3.81
CA GLU A 135 11.88 -5.49 3.98
C GLU A 135 11.45 -5.45 5.45
N VAL A 136 10.38 -4.73 5.74
CA VAL A 136 9.72 -4.79 7.06
C VAL A 136 8.63 -5.84 7.05
N TRP A 137 8.63 -6.72 8.04
CA TRP A 137 7.60 -7.76 8.21
C TRP A 137 6.98 -7.70 9.61
N ALA A 138 5.65 -7.68 9.66
CA ALA A 138 4.88 -7.98 10.86
C ALA A 138 4.16 -9.33 10.69
N THR A 139 4.24 -10.19 11.69
CA THR A 139 3.72 -11.57 11.66
C THR A 139 3.04 -11.92 12.96
N LYS A 140 2.20 -12.97 12.94
CA LYS A 140 1.35 -13.37 14.08
C LYS A 140 0.43 -12.23 14.53
N VAL A 141 0.05 -11.37 13.60
CA VAL A 141 -0.94 -10.33 13.85
C VAL A 141 -2.29 -11.04 13.88
N ARG A 142 -3.05 -10.87 14.95
CA ARG A 142 -4.39 -11.43 15.09
C ARG A 142 -5.33 -10.32 15.50
N PHE A 143 -6.52 -10.27 14.92
CA PHE A 143 -7.53 -9.26 15.24
C PHE A 143 -8.93 -9.84 15.07
N TYR A 144 -9.85 -9.45 15.96
CA TYR A 144 -11.25 -9.84 15.84
C TYR A 144 -11.96 -8.97 14.79
N GLN A 145 -12.55 -9.59 13.77
CA GLN A 145 -13.31 -8.89 12.75
C GLN A 145 -14.78 -9.31 12.75
N PRO A 146 -15.73 -8.38 12.83
CA PRO A 146 -17.15 -8.66 12.59
C PRO A 146 -17.42 -9.15 11.17
N GLN A 147 -16.70 -8.62 10.17
CA GLN A 147 -16.79 -9.02 8.77
C GLN A 147 -15.40 -9.30 8.17
N ALA A 148 -14.98 -10.56 8.19
CA ALA A 148 -13.67 -10.98 7.72
C ALA A 148 -13.46 -10.95 6.20
N ALA A 149 -14.53 -11.05 5.42
CA ALA A 149 -14.49 -10.95 3.96
C ALA A 149 -15.88 -10.52 3.48
N LYS A 150 -15.99 -10.07 2.22
CA LYS A 150 -17.28 -9.68 1.66
C LYS A 150 -18.32 -10.81 1.77
N ALA A 151 -17.88 -12.05 1.56
CA ALA A 151 -18.70 -13.26 1.63
C ALA A 151 -18.81 -13.90 3.03
N ALA A 152 -18.15 -13.38 4.06
CA ALA A 152 -18.14 -13.99 5.40
C ALA A 152 -19.36 -13.58 6.24
N GLU A 153 -19.98 -14.54 6.94
CA GLU A 153 -21.04 -14.30 7.93
C GLU A 153 -20.52 -14.58 9.36
N GLY A 154 -20.73 -13.64 10.28
CA GLY A 154 -20.34 -13.76 11.69
C GLY A 154 -18.90 -13.32 11.98
N GLY A 155 -18.67 -12.88 13.22
CA GLY A 155 -17.37 -12.41 13.67
C GLY A 155 -16.38 -13.55 13.90
N GLN A 156 -15.13 -13.35 13.49
CA GLN A 156 -14.06 -14.33 13.64
C GLN A 156 -12.71 -13.66 13.92
N GLU A 157 -11.80 -14.42 14.54
CA GLU A 157 -10.42 -13.99 14.71
C GLU A 157 -9.67 -14.23 13.40
N ILE A 158 -9.10 -13.16 12.84
CA ILE A 158 -8.36 -13.19 11.59
C ILE A 158 -6.88 -13.01 11.86
N GLU A 159 -6.08 -13.79 11.13
CA GLU A 159 -4.64 -13.65 11.14
C GLU A 159 -4.17 -12.80 9.96
N TYR A 160 -3.15 -12.00 10.23
CA TYR A 160 -2.50 -11.15 9.24
C TYR A 160 -0.98 -11.31 9.27
N MET A 161 -0.40 -11.07 8.11
CA MET A 161 1.00 -10.68 7.99
C MET A 161 1.09 -9.42 7.14
N TYR A 162 1.90 -8.47 7.58
CA TYR A 162 2.21 -7.27 6.81
C TYR A 162 3.65 -7.32 6.32
N ARG A 163 3.85 -6.81 5.11
CA ARG A 163 5.14 -6.73 4.44
C ARG A 163 5.27 -5.36 3.78
N VAL A 164 6.38 -4.67 4.03
CA VAL A 164 6.75 -3.42 3.36
C VAL A 164 7.99 -3.70 2.52
N PRO A 165 7.83 -3.94 1.20
CA PRO A 165 8.94 -4.23 0.30
C PRO A 165 9.52 -2.98 -0.38
N LEU A 166 8.80 -1.86 -0.36
CA LEU A 166 9.24 -0.57 -0.92
C LEU A 166 8.71 0.56 -0.03
N PRO A 167 9.36 1.74 -0.01
CA PRO A 167 8.96 2.85 0.85
C PRO A 167 7.51 3.29 0.68
N THR A 168 6.94 3.15 -0.52
CA THR A 168 5.55 3.56 -0.81
C THR A 168 4.68 2.39 -1.26
N ALA A 169 5.00 1.16 -0.84
CA ALA A 169 4.17 -0.02 -1.10
C ALA A 169 4.09 -0.93 0.13
N SER A 170 2.92 -1.53 0.36
CA SER A 170 2.75 -2.54 1.40
C SER A 170 1.84 -3.66 0.92
N VAL A 171 2.09 -4.86 1.41
CA VAL A 171 1.32 -6.08 1.15
C VAL A 171 0.83 -6.64 2.48
N LEU A 172 -0.43 -7.03 2.49
CA LEU A 172 -1.16 -7.67 3.57
C LEU A 172 -1.57 -9.07 3.13
N TYR A 173 -1.18 -10.06 3.91
CA TYR A 173 -1.63 -11.44 3.80
C TYR A 173 -2.67 -11.67 4.87
N LYS A 174 -3.88 -12.07 4.48
CA LYS A 174 -5.03 -12.18 5.37
C LYS A 174 -5.60 -13.60 5.31
N THR A 175 -6.02 -14.16 6.45
CA THR A 175 -6.69 -15.47 6.47
C THR A 175 -7.79 -15.52 5.40
N CYS A 176 -7.73 -16.54 4.55
CA CYS A 176 -8.71 -16.75 3.49
C CYS A 176 -9.78 -17.75 3.97
N PRO A 177 -11.03 -17.32 4.23
CA PRO A 177 -12.06 -18.23 4.76
C PRO A 177 -12.45 -19.34 3.77
N SER A 178 -12.41 -19.05 2.46
CA SER A 178 -12.76 -19.99 1.40
C SER A 178 -11.66 -21.02 1.13
N LYS A 179 -10.41 -20.72 1.51
CA LYS A 179 -9.24 -21.58 1.30
C LYS A 179 -8.24 -21.48 2.47
N PRO A 180 -8.49 -22.18 3.59
CA PRO A 180 -7.74 -22.01 4.84
C PRO A 180 -6.23 -22.27 4.77
N GLU A 181 -5.76 -23.01 3.76
CA GLU A 181 -4.35 -23.29 3.52
C GLU A 181 -3.61 -22.16 2.78
N ALA A 182 -4.33 -21.12 2.33
CA ALA A 182 -3.77 -20.00 1.58
C ALA A 182 -4.14 -18.65 2.20
N TRP A 183 -3.41 -17.60 1.79
CA TRP A 183 -3.63 -16.22 2.24
C TRP A 183 -4.34 -15.42 1.17
N ASP A 184 -5.39 -14.67 1.48
CA ASP A 184 -5.80 -13.56 0.63
C ASP A 184 -4.70 -12.49 0.62
N VAL A 185 -4.40 -11.95 -0.56
CA VAL A 185 -3.39 -10.91 -0.72
C VAL A 185 -4.08 -9.58 -1.01
N ILE A 186 -3.78 -8.57 -0.20
CA ILE A 186 -4.24 -7.19 -0.36
C ILE A 186 -3.00 -6.31 -0.36
N ALA A 187 -2.87 -5.40 -1.32
CA ALA A 187 -1.75 -4.49 -1.39
C ALA A 187 -2.22 -3.05 -1.58
N ILE A 188 -1.41 -2.12 -1.08
CA ILE A 188 -1.51 -0.71 -1.41
C ILE A 188 -0.22 -0.28 -2.09
N PHE A 189 -0.33 0.25 -3.30
CA PHE A 189 0.78 0.86 -4.02
C PHE A 189 0.54 2.36 -4.09
N VAL A 190 1.45 3.16 -3.52
CA VAL A 190 1.27 4.60 -3.39
C VAL A 190 2.22 5.33 -4.33
N GLN A 191 1.65 6.09 -5.26
CA GLN A 191 2.36 7.00 -6.14
C GLN A 191 2.60 8.34 -5.41
N PRO A 192 3.84 8.73 -5.11
CA PRO A 192 4.11 10.05 -4.55
C PRO A 192 3.99 11.11 -5.65
N LEU A 193 2.94 11.94 -5.63
CA LEU A 193 2.82 13.07 -6.57
C LEU A 193 3.66 14.25 -6.09
N THR A 194 3.45 14.64 -4.83
CA THR A 194 4.24 15.63 -4.08
C THR A 194 4.57 15.03 -2.70
N GLU A 195 5.27 15.77 -1.83
CA GLU A 195 5.51 15.32 -0.45
C GLU A 195 4.25 15.23 0.41
N THR A 196 3.16 15.89 -0.01
CA THR A 196 1.89 15.99 0.74
C THR A 196 0.68 15.63 -0.12
N THR A 197 0.88 14.96 -1.25
CA THR A 197 -0.20 14.46 -2.09
C THR A 197 0.26 13.21 -2.81
N CYS A 198 -0.57 12.17 -2.75
CA CYS A 198 -0.29 10.89 -3.38
C CYS A 198 -1.51 10.33 -4.11
N VAL A 199 -1.30 9.28 -4.90
CA VAL A 199 -2.37 8.43 -5.42
C VAL A 199 -2.18 7.03 -4.86
N ALA A 200 -3.16 6.54 -4.12
CA ALA A 200 -3.19 5.16 -3.66
C ALA A 200 -3.84 4.28 -4.74
N TRP A 201 -3.20 3.16 -5.03
CA TRP A 201 -3.63 2.13 -5.97
C TRP A 201 -3.81 0.81 -5.19
N PRO A 202 -5.00 0.57 -4.61
CA PRO A 202 -5.25 -0.68 -3.92
C PRO A 202 -5.41 -1.83 -4.93
N TRP A 203 -4.90 -2.99 -4.56
CA TRP A 203 -4.91 -4.18 -5.41
C TRP A 203 -5.13 -5.41 -4.55
N MET A 204 -5.85 -6.41 -5.06
CA MET A 204 -6.07 -7.66 -4.33
C MET A 204 -5.92 -8.87 -5.24
N ALA A 205 -5.43 -9.98 -4.68
CA ALA A 205 -5.47 -11.30 -5.28
C ALA A 205 -6.19 -12.26 -4.32
N LEU A 206 -7.44 -12.58 -4.63
CA LEU A 206 -8.38 -13.24 -3.72
C LEU A 206 -8.81 -14.61 -4.24
N TYR A 207 -9.25 -15.47 -3.32
CA TYR A 207 -10.07 -16.65 -3.63
C TYR A 207 -11.55 -16.35 -3.39
N ASP A 208 -12.20 -15.69 -4.35
CA ASP A 208 -13.64 -15.37 -4.30
C ASP A 208 -14.30 -15.56 -5.68
N ASP A 209 -15.02 -16.68 -5.79
CA ASP A 209 -15.79 -17.09 -6.97
C ASP A 209 -17.25 -16.63 -6.93
N THR A 210 -17.66 -15.94 -5.86
CA THR A 210 -19.07 -15.61 -5.56
C THR A 210 -19.39 -14.14 -5.77
N SER A 211 -18.51 -13.25 -5.34
CA SER A 211 -18.71 -11.79 -5.41
C SER A 211 -18.50 -11.25 -6.82
N SER A 212 -19.22 -10.22 -7.25
CA SER A 212 -18.93 -9.55 -8.53
C SER A 212 -17.66 -8.69 -8.45
N GLN A 213 -17.09 -8.29 -9.59
CA GLN A 213 -15.88 -7.43 -9.59
C GLN A 213 -16.19 -6.07 -8.97
N ALA A 214 -17.36 -5.53 -9.30
CA ALA A 214 -17.83 -4.27 -8.75
C ALA A 214 -18.01 -4.34 -7.23
N ASP A 215 -18.50 -5.46 -6.69
CA ASP A 215 -18.67 -5.62 -5.24
C ASP A 215 -17.33 -5.65 -4.50
N LEU A 216 -16.34 -6.38 -5.04
CA LEU A 216 -15.00 -6.47 -4.45
C LEU A 216 -14.31 -5.10 -4.47
N VAL A 217 -14.34 -4.41 -5.61
CA VAL A 217 -13.79 -3.05 -5.76
C VAL A 217 -14.51 -2.07 -4.84
N GLY A 218 -15.85 -2.09 -4.82
CA GLY A 218 -16.65 -1.18 -4.02
C GLY A 218 -16.45 -1.38 -2.51
N PHE A 219 -16.28 -2.62 -2.06
CA PHE A 219 -15.96 -2.91 -0.66
C PHE A 219 -14.61 -2.33 -0.26
N GLN A 220 -13.56 -2.55 -1.07
CA GLN A 220 -12.23 -2.01 -0.79
C GLN A 220 -12.21 -0.47 -0.82
N GLN A 221 -12.89 0.15 -1.78
CA GLN A 221 -12.98 1.60 -1.88
C GLN A 221 -13.74 2.22 -0.70
N MET A 222 -14.80 1.56 -0.23
CA MET A 222 -15.55 2.03 0.94
C MET A 222 -14.67 2.09 2.19
N ILE A 223 -13.89 1.03 2.46
CA ILE A 223 -12.94 1.01 3.58
C ILE A 223 -11.91 2.14 3.43
N PHE A 224 -11.26 2.24 2.27
CA PHE A 224 -10.21 3.22 2.04
C PHE A 224 -10.70 4.68 2.14
N LEU A 225 -11.95 4.95 1.76
CA LEU A 225 -12.53 6.29 1.89
C LEU A 225 -12.80 6.70 3.34
N GLN A 226 -12.95 5.75 4.28
CA GLN A 226 -13.00 6.04 5.71
C GLN A 226 -11.62 6.49 6.22
N ASP A 227 -10.54 5.84 5.78
CA ASP A 227 -9.17 6.23 6.12
C ASP A 227 -8.79 7.60 5.56
N ARG A 228 -9.25 7.91 4.34
CA ARG A 228 -8.92 9.16 3.65
C ARG A 228 -9.20 10.39 4.52
N ALA A 229 -10.31 10.41 5.24
CA ALA A 229 -10.66 11.53 6.11
C ALA A 229 -9.66 11.71 7.25
N ILE A 230 -9.12 10.63 7.81
CA ILE A 230 -8.08 10.68 8.85
C ILE A 230 -6.76 11.14 8.25
N LEU A 231 -6.34 10.53 7.13
CA LEU A 231 -5.09 10.84 6.43
C LEU A 231 -4.98 12.32 6.05
N GLU A 232 -6.03 12.91 5.50
CA GLU A 232 -6.03 14.32 5.05
C GLU A 232 -6.06 15.33 6.21
N ASN A 233 -6.29 14.88 7.46
CA ASN A 233 -6.35 15.73 8.65
C ASN A 233 -5.18 15.53 9.61
N GLN A 234 -4.21 14.67 9.30
CA GLN A 234 -3.01 14.49 10.12
C GLN A 234 -2.11 15.74 10.07
N VAL A 235 -1.72 16.23 11.25
CA VAL A 235 -0.79 17.37 11.41
C VAL A 235 0.38 16.95 12.30
N PRO A 236 1.63 17.10 11.84
CA PRO A 236 2.05 17.58 10.52
C PRO A 236 1.74 16.57 9.39
N ALA A 237 1.58 17.10 8.17
CA ALA A 237 1.23 16.31 6.98
C ALA A 237 2.35 15.33 6.55
N LEU A 238 3.60 15.72 6.76
CA LEU A 238 4.78 14.86 6.53
C LEU A 238 4.92 13.85 7.67
N LEU A 239 5.47 12.66 7.37
CA LEU A 239 5.63 11.59 8.37
C LEU A 239 6.85 11.86 9.28
N PRO A 240 6.70 12.08 10.59
CA PRO A 240 7.85 12.26 11.48
C PRO A 240 8.64 10.96 11.66
N LEU A 241 9.91 10.95 11.27
CA LEU A 241 10.78 9.78 11.43
C LEU A 241 11.57 9.79 12.75
N ASP A 242 11.74 10.97 13.35
CA ASP A 242 12.48 11.12 14.60
C ASP A 242 11.60 10.76 15.81
N PRO A 243 12.13 9.99 16.78
CA PRO A 243 11.43 9.70 18.02
C PRO A 243 11.05 10.97 18.77
N GLY A 244 9.87 10.98 19.41
CA GLY A 244 9.47 12.03 20.35
C GLY A 244 8.57 13.14 19.78
N LYS A 245 8.40 13.22 18.45
CA LYS A 245 7.34 14.07 17.84
C LYS A 245 5.95 13.48 17.99
N GLU A 246 5.87 12.14 17.97
CA GLU A 246 4.66 11.37 18.22
C GLU A 246 4.93 10.35 19.33
N ILE A 247 3.86 9.89 19.99
CA ILE A 247 3.93 9.01 21.16
C ILE A 247 3.46 7.61 20.74
N PRO A 248 4.40 6.70 20.39
CA PRO A 248 4.03 5.35 20.03
C PRO A 248 3.67 4.51 21.26
N THR A 249 2.78 3.56 21.05
CA THR A 249 2.37 2.52 21.99
C THR A 249 2.83 1.14 21.50
N ARG A 250 2.51 0.09 22.26
CA ARG A 250 2.81 -1.30 21.86
C ARG A 250 2.02 -1.74 20.63
N ALA A 251 0.88 -1.12 20.32
CA ALA A 251 0.11 -1.46 19.12
C ALA A 251 0.84 -1.01 17.83
N ASP A 252 1.75 -0.03 17.94
CA ASP A 252 2.36 0.68 16.81
C ASP A 252 3.69 0.07 16.36
N MET A 253 4.00 -1.17 16.77
CA MET A 253 5.30 -1.81 16.52
C MET A 253 5.65 -1.89 15.02
N THR A 254 4.67 -2.14 14.14
CA THR A 254 4.89 -2.13 12.68
C THR A 254 5.27 -0.74 12.19
N SER A 255 4.53 0.30 12.59
CA SER A 255 4.78 1.70 12.22
C SER A 255 6.17 2.17 12.70
N ILE A 256 6.56 1.80 13.92
CA ILE A 256 7.91 2.09 14.45
C ILE A 256 8.99 1.43 13.60
N ALA A 257 8.82 0.15 13.23
CA ALA A 257 9.80 -0.55 12.40
C ALA A 257 9.89 0.06 10.99
N TYR A 258 8.74 0.40 10.40
CA TYR A 258 8.68 1.09 9.11
C TYR A 258 9.44 2.43 9.14
N ARG A 259 9.20 3.29 10.14
CA ARG A 259 9.94 4.55 10.28
C ARG A 259 11.46 4.36 10.43
N ARG A 260 11.87 3.36 11.22
CA ARG A 260 13.30 3.01 11.38
C ARG A 260 13.92 2.57 10.07
N TRP A 261 13.21 1.73 9.32
CA TRP A 261 13.65 1.24 8.02
C TRP A 261 13.72 2.35 6.96
N LEU A 262 12.74 3.26 6.93
CA LEU A 262 12.81 4.46 6.08
C LEU A 262 14.05 5.30 6.41
N LYS A 263 14.31 5.52 7.71
CA LYS A 263 15.45 6.31 8.18
C LYS A 263 16.79 5.67 7.85
N SER A 264 16.93 4.34 7.94
CA SER A 264 18.18 3.65 7.60
C SER A 264 18.53 3.74 6.11
N HIS A 265 17.53 3.94 5.25
CA HIS A 265 17.69 4.08 3.80
C HIS A 265 17.73 5.52 3.30
N ASP A 266 17.68 6.52 4.19
CA ASP A 266 17.56 7.93 3.83
C ASP A 266 16.37 8.19 2.87
N TYR A 267 15.25 7.50 3.14
CA TYR A 267 13.99 7.69 2.41
C TYR A 267 13.23 8.89 2.98
N THR A 268 13.57 10.06 2.46
CA THR A 268 13.20 11.36 3.05
C THR A 268 12.04 12.08 2.35
N TYR A 269 11.67 11.69 1.13
CA TYR A 269 10.59 12.36 0.39
C TYR A 269 9.22 12.10 1.01
N GLY A 270 8.54 13.14 1.49
CA GLY A 270 7.30 12.99 2.26
C GLY A 270 7.52 12.71 3.75
N ALA A 271 8.77 12.70 4.22
CA ALA A 271 9.14 12.56 5.61
C ALA A 271 9.42 13.92 6.25
N GLN A 272 9.15 14.02 7.55
CA GLN A 272 9.65 15.11 8.38
C GLN A 272 10.89 14.61 9.13
N LEU A 273 12.04 15.15 8.74
CA LEU A 273 13.24 15.14 9.56
C LEU A 273 13.22 16.38 10.45
N GLU A 274 13.82 16.36 11.64
CA GLU A 274 13.94 17.60 12.40
C GLU A 274 14.59 18.73 11.59
N ALA A 275 14.01 19.93 11.74
CA ALA A 275 14.66 21.18 11.37
C ALA A 275 15.87 21.39 12.29
N GLN A 276 16.98 21.88 11.70
CA GLN A 276 17.99 22.63 12.44
C GLN A 276 17.37 23.81 13.19
#